data_AF-A0AAJ3TPL9-F1
#
_entry.id   AF-A0AAJ3TPL9-F1
#
_cell.length_a   1.000
_cell.length_b   1.000
_cell.length_c   1.000
_cell.angle_alpha   90.00
_cell.angle_beta   90.00
_cell.angle_gamma   90.00
#
_symmetry.space_group_name_H-M   'P 1'
#
loop_
_entity.id
_entity.type
_entity.pdbx_description
1 polymer ?
#
loop_
_entity_poly.entity_id
_entity_poly.type
_entity_poly.pdbx_seq_one_letter_code
_entity_poly.pdbx_strand_id
1 'polypeptide(L)'
;MALSRIWSAFIIVAIAVASIKYLSSNDYKSVYNDMIVGKSGDTIQIGKKNLTQFSPIIRDSIAKNPNYQESRIHYSKKEGSEDVRIYRIQASDGVISTSKTAVDICIGLIGIMTLFMGFMSIAEKAGGINFLSRLIQPFFSKLFPEIPKGHPSYGHMMLNFSANLLGLDNAATPFGLKAMESLQTLNPNKDKASNAQIMFLCLHASGLTLIPVSIIAIRASMKSATPTDIFLPCMIATFFATMAAMTIVSFKQKINLLQPVVLAYLGGISAIIALLVMFLVRLNKEELDDFSKLLSNGIILLIFLLIVLGGIYKKINIFDAFIEGAKEGFYTCVKIIPYLVGILIAISLLRTSGVFDIIIDGMKYLANLSHLDTRFVDGLPTALIKPLSGSGARGMMVDTMQTFGPDSFQGRLSAILQGSSDTTFYVIAVYFGAVSIRDTRYTVGAMLLADLVGVITSILLAYMFFG
;
A
#
# COMPACT_ATOMS: atom_id res chain seq x y z
N MET A 1 -0.86 -15.35 17.08
CA MET A 1 0.08 -16.39 16.57
C MET A 1 0.50 -16.18 15.12
N ALA A 2 -0.38 -15.82 14.19
CA ALA A 2 -0.01 -15.67 12.77
C ALA A 2 1.01 -14.55 12.49
N LEU A 3 0.85 -13.36 13.09
CA LEU A 3 1.82 -12.26 12.91
C LEU A 3 3.22 -12.65 13.40
N SER A 4 3.31 -13.36 14.53
CA SER A 4 4.58 -13.90 15.05
C SER A 4 5.20 -14.92 14.08
N ARG A 5 4.41 -15.84 13.50
CA ARG A 5 4.91 -16.81 12.52
C ARG A 5 5.45 -16.12 11.26
N ILE A 6 4.73 -15.13 10.75
CA ILE A 6 5.14 -14.37 9.56
C ILE A 6 6.41 -13.57 9.86
N TRP A 7 6.43 -12.87 10.99
CA TRP A 7 7.58 -12.08 11.42
C TRP A 7 8.82 -12.95 11.59
N SER A 8 8.71 -14.08 12.28
CA SER A 8 9.81 -15.04 12.41
C SER A 8 10.23 -15.62 11.05
N ALA A 9 9.27 -15.96 10.17
CA ALA A 9 9.58 -16.46 8.83
C ALA A 9 10.36 -15.43 8.00
N PHE A 10 9.96 -14.15 8.05
CA PHE A 10 10.64 -13.07 7.32
C PHE A 10 12.10 -12.95 7.76
N ILE A 11 12.34 -12.96 9.08
CA ILE A 11 13.69 -12.85 9.63
C ILE A 11 14.53 -14.08 9.32
N ILE A 12 13.99 -15.29 9.51
CA ILE A 12 14.71 -16.54 9.24
C ILE A 12 15.09 -16.63 7.76
N VAL A 13 14.15 -16.37 6.84
CA VAL A 13 14.43 -16.41 5.40
C VAL A 13 15.44 -15.33 5.02
N ALA A 14 15.31 -14.11 5.55
CA ALA A 14 16.27 -13.04 5.29
C ALA A 14 17.70 -13.41 5.73
N ILE A 15 17.86 -13.93 6.94
CA ILE A 15 19.16 -14.34 7.47
C ILE A 15 19.71 -15.52 6.67
N ALA A 16 18.89 -16.50 6.32
CA ALA A 16 19.31 -17.66 5.52
C ALA A 16 19.83 -17.21 4.14
N VAL A 17 19.08 -16.38 3.42
CA VAL A 17 19.49 -15.85 2.11
C VAL A 17 20.76 -15.00 2.22
N ALA A 18 20.85 -14.12 3.22
CA ALA A 18 22.04 -13.31 3.45
C ALA A 18 23.27 -14.18 3.73
N SER A 19 23.10 -15.25 4.50
CA SER A 19 24.19 -16.19 4.83
C SER A 19 24.66 -16.95 3.60
N ILE A 20 23.72 -17.41 2.75
CA ILE A 20 24.05 -18.02 1.46
C ILE A 20 24.82 -17.03 0.58
N LYS A 21 24.36 -15.79 0.43
CA LYS A 21 25.07 -14.78 -0.38
C LYS A 21 26.45 -14.45 0.16
N TYR A 22 26.58 -14.33 1.48
CA TYR A 22 27.86 -14.08 2.16
C TYR A 22 28.87 -15.21 1.92
N LEU A 23 28.42 -16.46 1.92
CA LEU A 23 29.29 -17.62 1.68
C LEU A 23 29.60 -17.82 0.19
N SER A 24 28.62 -17.65 -0.68
CA SER A 24 28.71 -17.98 -2.10
C SER A 24 29.33 -16.90 -2.99
N SER A 25 29.34 -15.63 -2.56
CA SER A 25 29.88 -14.52 -3.37
C SER A 25 30.76 -13.56 -2.56
N ASN A 26 31.88 -13.16 -3.17
CA ASN A 26 32.73 -12.10 -2.62
C ASN A 26 32.07 -10.72 -2.68
N ASP A 27 31.03 -10.55 -3.50
CA ASP A 27 30.36 -9.27 -3.71
C ASP A 27 29.40 -8.90 -2.57
N TYR A 28 29.12 -9.85 -1.67
CA TYR A 28 28.15 -9.73 -0.58
C TYR A 28 28.80 -9.87 0.81
N LYS A 29 30.12 -9.70 0.94
CA LYS A 29 30.80 -9.80 2.25
C LYS A 29 30.35 -8.75 3.27
N SER A 30 29.80 -7.61 2.83
CA SER A 30 29.23 -6.59 3.71
C SER A 30 27.76 -6.82 4.07
N VAL A 31 27.11 -7.89 3.58
CA VAL A 31 25.63 -8.00 3.62
C VAL A 31 25.05 -7.86 5.02
N TYR A 32 25.67 -8.42 6.07
CA TYR A 32 25.19 -8.27 7.44
C TYR A 32 25.28 -6.82 7.94
N ASN A 33 26.35 -6.11 7.60
CA ASN A 33 26.49 -4.69 7.92
C ASN A 33 25.40 -3.89 7.21
N ASP A 34 25.17 -4.16 5.93
CA ASP A 34 24.19 -3.44 5.11
C ASP A 34 22.75 -3.67 5.61
N MET A 35 22.46 -4.88 6.10
CA MET A 35 21.16 -5.21 6.70
C MET A 35 20.90 -4.46 8.01
N ILE A 36 21.94 -4.13 8.78
CA ILE A 36 21.80 -3.49 10.10
C ILE A 36 21.87 -1.96 9.96
N VAL A 37 22.93 -1.44 9.35
CA VAL A 37 23.26 0.00 9.36
C VAL A 37 23.26 0.67 7.97
N GLY A 38 23.11 -0.10 6.88
CA GLY A 38 23.11 0.46 5.53
C GLY A 38 21.97 1.45 5.31
N LYS A 39 22.20 2.53 4.55
CA LYS A 39 21.16 3.49 4.18
C LYS A 39 20.85 3.41 2.69
N SER A 40 19.60 3.62 2.34
CA SER A 40 19.15 3.67 0.95
C SER A 40 19.96 4.70 0.17
N GLY A 41 20.54 4.28 -0.95
CA GLY A 41 21.39 5.11 -1.80
C GLY A 41 22.89 5.07 -1.45
N ASP A 42 23.29 4.43 -0.34
CA ASP A 42 24.71 4.28 0.00
C ASP A 42 25.43 3.46 -1.08
N THR A 43 26.63 3.93 -1.43
CA THR A 43 27.52 3.23 -2.37
C THR A 43 28.42 2.26 -1.59
N ILE A 44 28.17 0.97 -1.75
CA ILE A 44 28.94 -0.09 -1.12
C ILE A 44 30.01 -0.52 -2.12
N GLN A 45 31.27 -0.15 -1.84
CA GLN A 45 32.37 -0.59 -2.68
C GLN A 45 32.60 -2.09 -2.50
N ILE A 46 32.38 -2.84 -3.57
CA ILE A 46 32.53 -4.29 -3.60
C ILE A 46 33.99 -4.65 -3.92
N GLY A 47 34.61 -3.88 -4.82
CA GLY A 47 35.98 -4.15 -5.22
C GLY A 47 36.52 -3.16 -6.23
N LYS A 48 37.77 -3.39 -6.59
CA LYS A 48 38.48 -2.66 -7.63
C LYS A 48 39.29 -3.68 -8.41
N LYS A 49 39.06 -3.77 -9.72
CA LYS A 49 39.76 -4.71 -10.60
C LYS A 49 40.21 -3.98 -11.86
N ASN A 50 41.32 -4.42 -12.45
CA ASN A 50 41.76 -3.89 -13.73
C ASN A 50 40.84 -4.41 -14.84
N LEU A 51 40.59 -3.58 -15.87
CA LEU A 51 39.71 -3.88 -17.00
C LEU A 51 40.00 -5.25 -17.65
N THR A 52 41.27 -5.65 -17.71
CA THR A 52 41.72 -6.93 -18.29
C THR A 52 41.20 -8.17 -17.54
N GLN A 53 40.84 -8.03 -16.26
CA GLN A 53 40.38 -9.10 -15.39
C GLN A 53 38.89 -9.41 -15.53
N PHE A 54 38.14 -8.61 -16.30
CA PHE A 54 36.71 -8.83 -16.54
C PHE A 54 36.46 -9.73 -17.76
N SER A 55 35.28 -10.34 -17.82
CA SER A 55 34.85 -11.09 -19.01
C SER A 55 34.80 -10.18 -20.24
N PRO A 56 34.92 -10.73 -21.48
CA PRO A 56 34.83 -9.93 -22.70
C PRO A 56 33.53 -9.11 -22.78
N ILE A 57 32.40 -9.68 -22.33
CA ILE A 57 31.07 -9.04 -22.32
C ILE A 57 31.04 -7.78 -21.45
N ILE A 58 31.58 -7.85 -20.24
CA ILE A 58 31.61 -6.71 -19.31
C ILE A 58 32.60 -5.65 -19.83
N ARG A 59 33.73 -6.07 -20.40
CA ARG A 59 34.69 -5.14 -21.02
C ARG A 59 34.06 -4.34 -22.16
N ASP A 60 33.36 -5.01 -23.07
CA ASP A 60 32.70 -4.36 -24.21
C ASP A 60 31.58 -3.42 -23.77
N SER A 61 30.88 -3.79 -22.69
CA SER A 61 29.79 -2.99 -22.12
C SER A 61 30.31 -1.73 -21.41
N ILE A 62 31.41 -1.85 -20.64
CA ILE A 62 32.10 -0.70 -20.03
C ILE A 62 32.74 0.22 -21.08
N ALA A 63 33.22 -0.34 -22.20
CA ALA A 63 33.75 0.45 -23.31
C ALA A 63 32.68 1.32 -23.98
N LYS A 64 31.46 0.80 -24.11
CA LYS A 64 30.31 1.55 -24.67
C LYS A 64 29.71 2.54 -23.66
N ASN A 65 29.65 2.16 -22.39
CA ASN A 65 29.15 2.99 -21.30
C ASN A 65 30.09 2.88 -20.09
N PRO A 66 30.91 3.92 -19.81
CA PRO A 66 31.86 3.92 -18.68
C PRO A 66 31.21 3.72 -17.30
N ASN A 67 29.90 3.97 -17.20
CA ASN A 67 29.07 3.66 -16.04
C ASN A 67 28.07 2.56 -16.43
N TYR A 68 28.59 1.34 -16.52
CA TYR A 68 27.80 0.16 -16.84
C TYR A 68 27.15 -0.42 -15.58
N GLN A 69 25.92 -0.90 -15.69
CA GLN A 69 25.22 -1.57 -14.61
C GLN A 69 24.74 -2.94 -15.10
N GLU A 70 24.98 -3.96 -14.27
CA GLU A 70 24.42 -5.29 -14.46
C GLU A 70 23.70 -5.68 -13.16
N SER A 71 22.38 -5.84 -13.23
CA SER A 71 21.51 -6.04 -12.07
C SER A 71 21.72 -4.94 -11.00
N ARG A 72 22.31 -5.26 -9.84
CA ARG A 72 22.62 -4.29 -8.75
C ARG A 72 24.10 -3.92 -8.65
N ILE A 73 24.94 -4.42 -9.56
CA ILE A 73 26.37 -4.17 -9.56
C ILE A 73 26.66 -3.10 -10.61
N HIS A 74 27.25 -2.01 -10.15
CA HIS A 74 27.67 -0.90 -10.97
C HIS A 74 29.18 -0.98 -11.17
N TYR A 75 29.57 -0.78 -12.41
CA TYR A 75 30.94 -0.74 -12.88
C TYR A 75 31.19 0.69 -13.36
N SER A 76 32.03 1.42 -12.63
CA SER A 76 32.44 2.77 -13.02
C SER A 76 33.92 2.79 -13.33
N LYS A 77 34.24 3.18 -14.57
CA LYS A 77 35.59 3.41 -15.04
C LYS A 77 35.84 4.90 -15.12
N LYS A 78 36.88 5.39 -14.45
CA LYS A 78 37.31 6.79 -14.56
C LYS A 78 38.11 6.97 -15.84
N GLU A 79 37.90 8.09 -16.53
CA GLU A 79 38.63 8.44 -17.75
C GLU A 79 40.14 8.46 -17.49
N GLY A 80 40.92 7.77 -18.34
CA GLY A 80 42.37 7.61 -18.19
C GLY A 80 42.85 6.52 -17.20
N SER A 81 41.95 5.79 -16.53
CA SER A 81 42.30 4.69 -15.62
C SER A 81 41.83 3.34 -16.17
N GLU A 82 42.68 2.32 -16.12
CA GLU A 82 42.29 0.93 -16.41
C GLU A 82 41.57 0.25 -15.24
N ASP A 83 41.61 0.85 -14.05
CA ASP A 83 40.90 0.33 -12.91
C ASP A 83 39.41 0.64 -12.99
N VAL A 84 38.60 -0.41 -12.88
CA VAL A 84 37.14 -0.34 -12.78
C VAL A 84 36.76 -0.48 -11.31
N ARG A 85 36.01 0.50 -10.80
CA ARG A 85 35.38 0.43 -9.48
C ARG A 85 34.10 -0.37 -9.60
N ILE A 86 34.00 -1.40 -8.77
CA ILE A 86 32.81 -2.24 -8.64
C ILE A 86 32.11 -1.83 -7.35
N TYR A 87 30.86 -1.41 -7.45
CA TYR A 87 30.06 -1.03 -6.30
C TYR A 87 28.61 -1.46 -6.45
N ARG A 88 27.92 -1.56 -5.32
CA ARG A 88 26.48 -1.78 -5.27
C ARG A 88 25.83 -0.58 -4.60
N ILE A 89 24.67 -0.19 -5.09
CA ILE A 89 23.83 0.79 -4.42
C ILE A 89 22.94 0.05 -3.44
N GLN A 90 22.93 0.49 -2.20
CA GLN A 90 22.05 -0.05 -1.19
C GLN A 90 20.61 0.29 -1.54
N ALA A 91 19.82 -0.73 -1.85
CA ALA A 91 18.45 -0.56 -2.36
C ALA A 91 17.45 -0.09 -1.28
N SER A 92 17.78 -0.24 0.01
CA SER A 92 16.94 0.18 1.12
C SER A 92 17.69 0.30 2.43
N ASP A 93 17.10 1.08 3.32
CA ASP A 93 17.53 1.19 4.71
C ASP A 93 17.58 -0.17 5.43
N GLY A 94 18.65 -0.37 6.20
CA GLY A 94 18.79 -1.41 7.18
C GLY A 94 17.94 -1.16 8.44
N VAL A 95 18.03 -2.08 9.40
CA VAL A 95 17.17 -2.12 10.59
C VAL A 95 17.22 -0.83 11.41
N ILE A 96 18.41 -0.25 11.62
CA ILE A 96 18.55 0.94 12.47
C ILE A 96 17.86 2.16 11.86
N SER A 97 18.12 2.47 10.59
CA SER A 97 17.45 3.59 9.89
C SER A 97 15.93 3.34 9.77
N THR A 98 15.54 2.10 9.47
CA THR A 98 14.12 1.72 9.37
C THR A 98 13.38 1.92 10.70
N SER A 99 14.02 1.64 11.85
CA SER A 99 13.40 1.85 13.17
C SER A 99 13.09 3.33 13.42
N LYS A 100 13.97 4.24 12.97
CA LYS A 100 13.73 5.68 13.04
C LYS A 100 12.59 6.09 12.11
N THR A 101 12.62 5.63 10.87
CA THR A 101 11.56 5.89 9.89
C THR A 101 10.19 5.47 10.39
N ALA A 102 10.08 4.32 11.08
CA ALA A 102 8.84 3.85 11.68
C ALA A 102 8.30 4.83 12.74
N VAL A 103 9.17 5.40 13.58
CA VAL A 103 8.80 6.41 14.58
C VAL A 103 8.42 7.73 13.92
N ASP A 104 9.18 8.18 12.92
CA ASP A 104 8.91 9.41 12.17
C ASP A 104 7.54 9.35 11.48
N ILE A 105 7.16 8.18 10.94
CA ILE A 105 5.81 7.94 10.40
C ILE A 105 4.76 8.16 11.50
N CYS A 106 4.94 7.56 12.69
CA CYS A 106 3.99 7.75 13.79
C CYS A 106 3.89 9.20 14.23
N ILE A 107 5.01 9.94 14.29
CA ILE A 107 5.01 11.36 14.63
C ILE A 107 4.21 12.16 13.61
N GLY A 108 4.41 11.92 12.32
CA GLY A 108 3.59 12.54 11.26
C GLY A 108 2.10 12.21 11.38
N LEU A 109 1.78 10.96 11.74
CA LEU A 109 0.40 10.52 11.96
C LEU A 109 -0.26 11.19 13.18
N ILE A 110 0.49 11.59 14.22
CA ILE A 110 -0.09 12.24 15.41
C ILE A 110 -0.91 13.48 15.04
N GLY A 111 -0.38 14.37 14.20
CA GLY A 111 -1.08 15.62 13.84
C GLY A 111 -2.39 15.33 13.11
N ILE A 112 -2.33 14.43 12.12
CA ILE A 112 -3.48 14.03 11.31
C ILE A 112 -4.53 13.29 12.16
N MET A 113 -4.11 12.34 12.98
CA MET A 113 -4.98 11.59 13.88
C MET A 113 -5.68 12.50 14.88
N THR A 114 -4.94 13.44 15.49
CA THR A 114 -5.48 14.42 16.44
C THR A 114 -6.59 15.25 15.78
N LEU A 115 -6.35 15.73 14.56
CA LEU A 115 -7.32 16.50 13.78
C LEU A 115 -8.59 15.71 13.50
N PHE A 116 -8.46 14.56 12.81
CA PHE A 116 -9.62 13.81 12.35
C PHE A 116 -10.38 13.17 13.50
N MET A 117 -9.71 12.69 14.55
CA MET A 117 -10.38 12.13 15.72
C MET A 117 -11.12 13.20 16.54
N GLY A 118 -10.58 14.42 16.60
CA GLY A 118 -11.30 15.55 17.18
C GLY A 118 -12.61 15.86 16.44
N PHE A 119 -12.57 15.94 15.10
CA PHE A 119 -13.80 16.11 14.30
C PHE A 119 -14.74 14.90 14.40
N MET A 120 -14.22 13.68 14.50
CA MET A 120 -15.04 12.48 14.71
C MET A 120 -15.82 12.56 16.03
N SER A 121 -15.18 12.99 17.12
CA SER A 121 -15.87 13.14 18.40
C SER A 121 -16.99 14.19 18.35
N ILE A 122 -16.78 15.30 17.62
CA ILE A 122 -17.85 16.27 17.35
C ILE A 122 -19.00 15.60 16.57
N ALA A 123 -18.69 14.88 15.50
CA ALA A 123 -19.68 14.21 14.66
C ALA A 123 -20.49 13.14 15.42
N GLU A 124 -19.83 12.38 16.30
CA GLU A 124 -20.46 11.40 17.19
C GLU A 124 -21.43 12.08 18.15
N LYS A 125 -20.98 13.11 18.87
CA LYS A 125 -21.79 13.86 19.84
C LYS A 125 -22.95 14.62 19.18
N ALA A 126 -22.76 15.09 17.95
CA ALA A 126 -23.81 15.70 17.14
C ALA A 126 -24.80 14.67 16.55
N GLY A 127 -24.54 13.37 16.68
CA GLY A 127 -25.37 12.29 16.13
C GLY A 127 -25.23 12.12 14.61
N GLY A 128 -24.23 12.74 13.97
CA GLY A 128 -23.93 12.60 12.55
C GLY A 128 -23.54 11.17 12.18
N ILE A 129 -22.78 10.49 13.04
CA ILE A 129 -22.42 9.08 12.85
C ILE A 129 -23.66 8.18 12.88
N ASN A 130 -24.60 8.43 13.79
CA ASN A 130 -25.85 7.67 13.86
C ASN A 130 -26.72 7.88 12.61
N PHE A 131 -26.72 9.10 12.06
CA PHE A 131 -27.39 9.39 10.80
C PHE A 131 -26.78 8.59 9.63
N LEU A 132 -25.46 8.64 9.47
CA LEU A 132 -24.75 7.86 8.44
C LEU A 132 -24.95 6.35 8.61
N SER A 133 -24.92 5.86 9.85
CA SER A 133 -25.19 4.46 10.17
C SER A 133 -26.55 4.01 9.63
N ARG A 134 -27.62 4.81 9.83
CA ARG A 134 -28.97 4.47 9.34
C ARG A 134 -29.05 4.43 7.81
N LEU A 135 -28.37 5.36 7.14
CA LEU A 135 -28.34 5.45 5.68
C LEU A 135 -27.76 4.18 5.05
N ILE A 136 -26.63 3.70 5.59
CA ILE A 136 -25.88 2.59 5.00
C ILE A 136 -26.24 1.21 5.57
N GLN A 137 -27.00 1.17 6.67
CA GLN A 137 -27.40 -0.05 7.37
C GLN A 137 -27.99 -1.15 6.45
N PRO A 138 -28.86 -0.87 5.45
CA PRO A 138 -29.46 -1.92 4.64
C PRO A 138 -28.43 -2.79 3.91
N PHE A 139 -27.35 -2.18 3.43
CA PHE A 139 -26.26 -2.87 2.77
C PHE A 139 -25.31 -3.52 3.79
N PHE A 140 -24.84 -2.75 4.78
CA PHE A 140 -23.80 -3.25 5.68
C PHE A 140 -24.31 -4.31 6.65
N SER A 141 -25.57 -4.28 7.07
CA SER A 141 -26.13 -5.35 7.91
C SER A 141 -26.17 -6.72 7.24
N LYS A 142 -26.09 -6.75 5.91
CA LYS A 142 -25.99 -7.99 5.13
C LYS A 142 -24.55 -8.47 4.99
N LEU A 143 -23.60 -7.53 4.87
CA LEU A 143 -22.17 -7.82 4.73
C LEU A 143 -21.47 -8.01 6.08
N PHE A 144 -22.04 -7.48 7.16
CA PHE A 144 -21.55 -7.56 8.53
C PHE A 144 -22.67 -8.07 9.47
N PRO A 145 -23.09 -9.33 9.34
CA PRO A 145 -24.27 -9.86 10.04
C PRO A 145 -24.13 -9.88 11.57
N GLU A 146 -22.89 -9.84 12.09
CA GLU A 146 -22.59 -9.85 13.53
C GLU A 146 -22.72 -8.47 14.20
N ILE A 147 -22.87 -7.39 13.42
CA ILE A 147 -22.97 -6.03 13.96
C ILE A 147 -24.45 -5.70 14.25
N PRO A 148 -24.83 -5.35 15.50
CA PRO A 148 -26.19 -4.96 15.84
C PRO A 148 -26.72 -3.81 14.98
N LYS A 149 -28.02 -3.83 14.68
CA LYS A 149 -28.67 -2.75 13.94
C LYS A 149 -28.51 -1.41 14.68
N GLY A 150 -28.22 -0.34 13.94
CA GLY A 150 -28.01 1.00 14.50
C GLY A 150 -26.71 1.21 15.27
N HIS A 151 -25.80 0.22 15.30
CA HIS A 151 -24.50 0.38 15.95
C HIS A 151 -23.62 1.39 15.19
N PRO A 152 -22.90 2.32 15.88
CA PRO A 152 -22.09 3.36 15.25
C PRO A 152 -20.99 2.84 14.33
N SER A 153 -20.53 1.59 14.50
CA SER A 153 -19.54 0.96 13.62
C SER A 153 -19.88 1.07 12.13
N TYR A 154 -21.17 1.05 11.76
CA TYR A 154 -21.58 1.24 10.37
C TYR A 154 -21.22 2.63 9.84
N GLY A 155 -21.43 3.69 10.64
CA GLY A 155 -21.06 5.05 10.28
C GLY A 155 -19.55 5.24 10.19
N HIS A 156 -18.78 4.67 11.14
CA HIS A 156 -17.32 4.76 11.11
C HIS A 156 -16.71 4.03 9.90
N MET A 157 -17.19 2.82 9.59
CA MET A 157 -16.74 2.09 8.41
C MET A 157 -17.11 2.82 7.12
N MET A 158 -18.31 3.42 7.04
CA MET A 158 -18.72 4.20 5.89
C MET A 158 -17.78 5.39 5.65
N LEU A 159 -17.46 6.17 6.69
CA LEU A 159 -16.50 7.27 6.58
C LEU A 159 -15.12 6.79 6.12
N ASN A 160 -14.64 5.67 6.67
CA ASN A 160 -13.37 5.09 6.24
C ASN A 160 -13.37 4.67 4.77
N PHE A 161 -14.37 3.89 4.33
CA PHE A 161 -14.45 3.44 2.94
C PHE A 161 -14.65 4.61 1.98
N SER A 162 -15.45 5.61 2.34
CA SER A 162 -15.61 6.82 1.53
C SER A 162 -14.32 7.63 1.43
N ALA A 163 -13.55 7.77 2.53
CA ALA A 163 -12.27 8.44 2.50
C ALA A 163 -11.25 7.71 1.62
N ASN A 164 -11.17 6.38 1.73
CA ASN A 164 -10.31 5.56 0.87
C ASN A 164 -10.74 5.66 -0.62
N LEU A 165 -12.05 5.54 -0.90
CA LEU A 165 -12.64 5.71 -2.23
C LEU A 165 -12.26 7.02 -2.91
N LEU A 166 -12.34 8.12 -2.17
CA LEU A 166 -12.08 9.45 -2.67
C LEU A 166 -10.57 9.82 -2.69
N GLY A 167 -9.68 8.89 -2.32
CA GLY A 167 -8.24 9.14 -2.23
C GLY A 167 -7.86 10.15 -1.12
N LEU A 168 -8.68 10.24 -0.07
CA LEU A 168 -8.44 11.08 1.11
C LEU A 168 -7.53 10.32 2.08
N ASP A 169 -6.31 9.99 1.64
CA ASP A 169 -5.38 9.12 2.39
C ASP A 169 -5.15 9.63 3.83
N ASN A 170 -5.06 10.95 4.00
CA ASN A 170 -4.89 11.60 5.31
C ASN A 170 -6.11 11.39 6.25
N ALA A 171 -7.31 11.16 5.72
CA ALA A 171 -8.53 10.96 6.51
C ALA A 171 -8.87 9.47 6.72
N ALA A 172 -8.50 8.62 5.75
CA ALA A 172 -8.89 7.22 5.73
C ALA A 172 -8.37 6.45 6.96
N THR A 173 -7.09 6.57 7.29
CA THR A 173 -6.50 5.85 8.43
C THR A 173 -7.15 6.23 9.77
N PRO A 174 -7.31 7.51 10.14
CA PRO A 174 -8.02 7.89 11.37
C PRO A 174 -9.43 7.31 11.48
N PHE A 175 -10.25 7.45 10.42
CA PHE A 175 -11.60 6.90 10.43
C PHE A 175 -11.59 5.38 10.51
N GLY A 176 -10.59 4.73 9.90
CA GLY A 176 -10.46 3.29 9.94
C GLY A 176 -10.04 2.76 11.30
N LEU A 177 -9.16 3.47 12.00
CA LEU A 177 -8.79 3.14 13.38
C LEU A 177 -9.98 3.29 14.33
N LYS A 178 -10.76 4.37 14.21
CA LYS A 178 -12.00 4.54 14.98
C LYS A 178 -13.05 3.47 14.65
N ALA A 179 -13.15 3.07 13.38
CA ALA A 179 -13.99 1.94 12.98
C ALA A 179 -13.52 0.63 13.63
N MET A 180 -12.21 0.37 13.65
CA MET A 180 -11.62 -0.82 14.27
C MET A 180 -11.86 -0.86 15.78
N GLU A 181 -11.67 0.27 16.48
CA GLU A 181 -11.98 0.43 17.90
C GLU A 181 -13.47 0.17 18.19
N SER A 182 -14.35 0.74 17.36
CA SER A 182 -15.80 0.51 17.46
C SER A 182 -16.21 -0.93 17.17
N LEU A 183 -15.53 -1.64 16.26
CA LEU A 183 -15.74 -3.07 16.03
C LEU A 183 -15.20 -3.91 17.20
N GLN A 184 -14.13 -3.44 17.84
CA GLN A 184 -13.53 -4.12 18.97
C GLN A 184 -14.43 -4.08 20.20
N THR A 185 -15.28 -3.07 20.40
CA THR A 185 -16.25 -3.05 21.52
C THR A 185 -17.20 -4.25 21.45
N LEU A 186 -17.63 -4.64 20.25
CA LEU A 186 -18.49 -5.78 19.96
C LEU A 186 -17.78 -7.14 20.00
N ASN A 187 -16.44 -7.15 19.97
CA ASN A 187 -15.69 -8.39 19.90
C ASN A 187 -15.75 -9.16 21.24
N PRO A 188 -16.28 -10.39 21.28
CA PRO A 188 -16.32 -11.19 22.50
C PRO A 188 -14.94 -11.68 22.95
N ASN A 189 -13.96 -11.78 22.05
CA ASN A 189 -12.59 -12.16 22.37
C ASN A 189 -11.61 -11.06 21.94
N LYS A 190 -11.19 -10.23 22.90
CA LYS A 190 -10.37 -9.04 22.62
C LYS A 190 -8.98 -9.35 22.03
N ASP A 191 -8.48 -10.58 22.17
CA ASP A 191 -7.18 -10.97 21.61
C ASP A 191 -7.28 -11.56 20.18
N LYS A 192 -8.49 -11.86 19.69
CA LYS A 192 -8.73 -12.59 18.44
C LYS A 192 -9.64 -11.81 17.50
N ALA A 193 -9.24 -11.67 16.22
CA ALA A 193 -9.99 -10.90 15.23
C ALA A 193 -11.44 -11.42 15.05
N SER A 194 -12.44 -10.55 15.18
CA SER A 194 -13.85 -10.88 14.89
C SER A 194 -14.11 -10.94 13.38
N ASN A 195 -15.18 -11.61 12.94
CA ASN A 195 -15.48 -11.70 11.50
C ASN A 195 -15.69 -10.31 10.88
N ALA A 196 -16.34 -9.40 11.62
CA ALA A 196 -16.52 -8.02 11.19
C ALA A 196 -15.19 -7.27 11.02
N GLN A 197 -14.23 -7.43 11.93
CA GLN A 197 -12.90 -6.83 11.79
C GLN A 197 -12.13 -7.37 10.58
N ILE A 198 -12.24 -8.69 10.32
CA ILE A 198 -11.59 -9.31 9.16
C ILE A 198 -12.18 -8.77 7.84
N MET A 199 -13.51 -8.75 7.72
CA MET A 199 -14.19 -8.22 6.53
C MET A 199 -13.83 -6.75 6.31
N PHE A 200 -13.87 -5.94 7.37
CA PHE A 200 -13.52 -4.54 7.30
C PHE A 200 -12.08 -4.32 6.78
N LEU A 201 -11.09 -5.03 7.33
CA LEU A 201 -9.70 -4.91 6.88
C LEU A 201 -9.47 -5.39 5.46
N CYS A 202 -10.12 -6.48 5.05
CA CYS A 202 -9.94 -7.00 3.70
C CYS A 202 -10.51 -6.03 2.65
N LEU A 203 -11.66 -5.42 2.93
CA LEU A 203 -12.25 -4.39 2.05
C LEU A 203 -11.47 -3.06 2.10
N HIS A 204 -10.83 -2.76 3.22
CA HIS A 204 -10.00 -1.55 3.33
C HIS A 204 -8.71 -1.72 2.51
N ALA A 205 -8.03 -2.86 2.67
CA ALA A 205 -6.76 -3.11 2.00
C ALA A 205 -6.88 -3.36 0.49
N SER A 206 -8.07 -3.68 -0.01
CA SER A 206 -8.29 -3.72 -1.46
C SER A 206 -8.21 -2.33 -2.11
N GLY A 207 -8.11 -1.25 -1.32
CA GLY A 207 -7.59 0.04 -1.76
C GLY A 207 -8.40 0.69 -2.86
N LEU A 208 -9.72 0.48 -2.90
CA LEU A 208 -10.60 1.05 -3.91
C LEU A 208 -10.40 2.56 -3.95
N THR A 209 -9.66 3.05 -4.94
CA THR A 209 -9.31 4.46 -5.09
C THR A 209 -9.82 4.91 -6.45
N LEU A 210 -10.64 5.95 -6.49
CA LEU A 210 -11.23 6.41 -7.75
C LEU A 210 -10.18 7.03 -8.67
N ILE A 211 -9.31 7.90 -8.14
CA ILE A 211 -8.33 8.66 -8.92
C ILE A 211 -6.94 8.50 -8.30
N PRO A 212 -5.97 7.84 -8.98
CA PRO A 212 -4.62 7.63 -8.48
C PRO A 212 -3.75 8.88 -8.68
N VAL A 213 -4.14 10.02 -8.10
CA VAL A 213 -3.51 11.34 -8.32
C VAL A 213 -2.01 11.32 -8.05
N SER A 214 -1.58 10.69 -6.96
CA SER A 214 -0.15 10.63 -6.61
C SER A 214 0.70 9.91 -7.67
N ILE A 215 0.14 8.90 -8.32
CA ILE A 215 0.82 8.13 -9.39
C ILE A 215 0.86 8.96 -10.67
N ILE A 216 -0.25 9.63 -11.01
CA ILE A 216 -0.34 10.55 -12.15
C ILE A 216 0.67 11.70 -12.00
N ALA A 217 0.77 12.28 -10.80
CA ALA A 217 1.72 13.36 -10.50
C ALA A 217 3.17 12.91 -10.66
N ILE A 218 3.51 11.70 -10.19
CA ILE A 218 4.86 11.12 -10.38
C ILE A 218 5.14 10.92 -11.87
N ARG A 219 4.22 10.31 -12.63
CA ARG A 219 4.36 10.14 -14.09
C ARG A 219 4.58 11.49 -14.79
N ALA A 220 3.81 12.51 -14.41
CA ALA A 220 3.96 13.86 -14.95
C ALA A 220 5.32 14.48 -14.61
N SER A 221 5.79 14.35 -13.35
CA SER A 221 7.11 14.83 -12.93
C SER A 221 8.26 14.14 -13.66
N MET A 222 8.04 12.90 -14.11
CA MET A 222 8.97 12.11 -14.91
C MET A 222 8.81 12.35 -16.42
N LYS A 223 8.06 13.39 -16.82
CA LYS A 223 7.85 13.80 -18.22
C LYS A 223 7.08 12.78 -19.08
N SER A 224 6.16 12.02 -18.49
CA SER A 224 5.19 11.22 -19.26
C SER A 224 4.36 12.12 -20.19
N ALA A 225 4.22 11.70 -21.44
CA ALA A 225 3.37 12.35 -22.43
C ALA A 225 1.89 12.17 -22.11
N THR A 226 1.52 11.02 -21.53
CA THR A 226 0.14 10.67 -21.16
C THR A 226 0.05 10.21 -19.70
N PRO A 227 0.25 11.09 -18.70
CA PRO A 227 0.30 10.68 -17.29
C PRO A 227 -0.97 9.99 -16.77
N THR A 228 -2.11 10.27 -17.41
CA THR A 228 -3.45 9.85 -17.00
C THR A 228 -3.92 8.53 -17.65
N ASP A 229 -3.18 7.97 -18.61
CA ASP A 229 -3.58 6.75 -19.33
C ASP A 229 -3.73 5.51 -18.43
N ILE A 230 -3.03 5.48 -17.29
CA ILE A 230 -3.15 4.43 -16.26
C ILE A 230 -4.44 4.53 -15.42
N PHE A 231 -5.18 5.63 -15.51
CA PHE A 231 -6.37 5.89 -14.70
C PHE A 231 -7.40 4.75 -14.76
N LEU A 232 -7.85 4.42 -15.97
CA LEU A 232 -8.89 3.41 -16.18
C LEU A 232 -8.42 2.02 -15.76
N PRO A 233 -7.21 1.54 -16.17
CA PRO A 233 -6.66 0.29 -15.67
C PRO A 233 -6.54 0.22 -14.14
N CYS A 234 -6.07 1.27 -13.45
CA CYS A 234 -5.98 1.30 -11.99
C CYS A 234 -7.35 1.11 -11.32
N MET A 235 -8.34 1.84 -11.80
CA MET A 235 -9.68 1.80 -11.22
C MET A 235 -10.35 0.44 -11.43
N ILE A 236 -10.16 -0.19 -12.60
CA ILE A 236 -10.63 -1.56 -12.83
C ILE A 236 -9.87 -2.54 -11.92
N ALA A 237 -8.55 -2.45 -11.81
CA ALA A 237 -7.74 -3.33 -10.97
C ALA A 237 -8.18 -3.28 -9.49
N THR A 238 -8.35 -2.08 -8.93
CA THR A 238 -8.81 -1.90 -7.54
C THR A 238 -10.23 -2.41 -7.31
N PHE A 239 -11.13 -2.25 -8.29
CA PHE A 239 -12.47 -2.80 -8.23
C PHE A 239 -12.44 -4.33 -8.15
N PHE A 240 -11.67 -4.99 -9.02
CA PHE A 240 -11.52 -6.45 -8.99
C PHE A 240 -10.84 -6.95 -7.71
N ALA A 241 -9.83 -6.24 -7.20
CA ALA A 241 -9.23 -6.54 -5.89
C ALA A 241 -10.27 -6.46 -4.76
N THR A 242 -11.15 -5.46 -4.80
CA THR A 242 -12.22 -5.27 -3.79
C THR A 242 -13.28 -6.36 -3.88
N MET A 243 -13.69 -6.72 -5.10
CA MET A 243 -14.61 -7.83 -5.34
C MET A 243 -14.00 -9.17 -4.89
N ALA A 244 -12.70 -9.38 -5.12
CA ALA A 244 -11.99 -10.56 -4.65
C ALA A 244 -11.96 -10.61 -3.12
N ALA A 245 -11.57 -9.53 -2.44
CA ALA A 245 -11.57 -9.43 -0.99
C ALA A 245 -12.96 -9.74 -0.39
N MET A 246 -14.00 -9.11 -0.94
CA MET A 246 -15.38 -9.33 -0.52
C MET A 246 -15.79 -10.80 -0.71
N THR A 247 -15.47 -11.39 -1.85
CA THR A 247 -15.85 -12.77 -2.19
C THR A 247 -15.12 -13.79 -1.33
N ILE A 248 -13.80 -13.65 -1.17
CA ILE A 248 -12.95 -14.55 -0.37
C ILE A 248 -13.43 -14.58 1.08
N VAL A 249 -13.67 -13.41 1.67
CA VAL A 249 -14.10 -13.32 3.07
C VAL A 249 -15.54 -13.79 3.22
N SER A 250 -16.44 -13.39 2.31
CA SER A 250 -17.84 -13.81 2.36
C SER A 250 -18.00 -15.32 2.23
N PHE A 251 -17.22 -15.95 1.36
CA PHE A 251 -17.16 -17.41 1.24
C PHE A 251 -16.73 -18.05 2.57
N LYS A 252 -15.66 -17.54 3.19
CA LYS A 252 -15.16 -18.07 4.47
C LYS A 252 -16.14 -17.86 5.63
N GLN A 253 -16.86 -16.73 5.62
CA GLN A 253 -17.83 -16.35 6.64
C GLN A 253 -19.25 -16.84 6.34
N LYS A 254 -19.46 -17.53 5.21
CA LYS A 254 -20.77 -18.02 4.72
C LYS A 254 -21.81 -16.90 4.54
N ILE A 255 -21.37 -15.74 4.06
CA ILE A 255 -22.24 -14.60 3.72
C ILE A 255 -22.74 -14.77 2.28
N ASN A 256 -24.05 -14.67 2.08
CA ASN A 256 -24.65 -14.75 0.75
C ASN A 256 -24.55 -13.38 0.02
N LEU A 257 -23.61 -13.28 -0.92
CA LEU A 257 -23.45 -12.08 -1.75
C LEU A 257 -24.51 -11.94 -2.85
N LEU A 258 -25.19 -13.03 -3.22
CA LEU A 258 -26.20 -13.04 -4.29
C LEU A 258 -27.58 -12.58 -3.83
N GLN A 259 -27.72 -12.14 -2.58
CA GLN A 259 -28.98 -11.59 -2.12
C GLN A 259 -29.31 -10.26 -2.84
N PRO A 260 -30.58 -10.00 -3.18
CA PRO A 260 -30.96 -8.85 -4.01
C PRO A 260 -30.46 -7.50 -3.50
N VAL A 261 -30.43 -7.31 -2.17
CA VAL A 261 -29.95 -6.05 -1.57
C VAL A 261 -28.45 -5.84 -1.84
N VAL A 262 -27.63 -6.88 -1.65
CA VAL A 262 -26.18 -6.76 -1.90
C VAL A 262 -25.92 -6.55 -3.38
N LEU A 263 -26.60 -7.29 -4.25
CA LEU A 263 -26.50 -7.12 -5.70
C LEU A 263 -26.96 -5.74 -6.17
N ALA A 264 -28.05 -5.19 -5.61
CA ALA A 264 -28.54 -3.87 -5.96
C ALA A 264 -27.54 -2.77 -5.59
N TYR A 265 -26.91 -2.86 -4.40
CA TYR A 265 -25.89 -1.90 -3.98
C TYR A 265 -24.60 -2.05 -4.79
N LEU A 266 -24.11 -3.27 -5.02
CA LEU A 266 -22.94 -3.52 -5.85
C LEU A 266 -23.18 -3.04 -7.29
N GLY A 267 -24.33 -3.34 -7.86
CA GLY A 267 -24.74 -2.87 -9.19
C GLY A 267 -24.86 -1.35 -9.25
N GLY A 268 -25.46 -0.72 -8.23
CA GLY A 268 -25.57 0.73 -8.13
C GLY A 268 -24.22 1.44 -8.01
N ILE A 269 -23.33 0.97 -7.13
CA ILE A 269 -21.97 1.51 -7.00
C ILE A 269 -21.20 1.31 -8.31
N SER A 270 -21.30 0.13 -8.93
CA SER A 270 -20.65 -0.15 -10.22
C SER A 270 -21.15 0.78 -11.33
N ALA A 271 -22.46 1.06 -11.37
CA ALA A 271 -23.05 2.00 -12.31
C ALA A 271 -22.57 3.44 -12.07
N ILE A 272 -22.48 3.89 -10.82
CA ILE A 272 -21.95 5.21 -10.47
C ILE A 272 -20.48 5.34 -10.88
N ILE A 273 -19.66 4.31 -10.60
CA ILE A 273 -18.26 4.27 -11.01
C ILE A 273 -18.16 4.32 -12.54
N ALA A 274 -18.95 3.53 -13.26
CA ALA A 274 -18.97 3.56 -14.72
C ALA A 274 -19.37 4.94 -15.28
N LEU A 275 -20.38 5.59 -14.70
CA LEU A 275 -20.77 6.96 -15.06
C LEU A 275 -19.66 7.97 -14.79
N LEU A 276 -18.99 7.86 -13.65
CA LEU A 276 -17.86 8.70 -13.29
C LEU A 276 -16.71 8.50 -14.28
N VAL A 277 -16.37 7.27 -14.66
CA VAL A 277 -15.36 6.99 -15.70
C VAL A 277 -15.74 7.65 -17.02
N MET A 278 -16.98 7.48 -17.46
CA MET A 278 -17.45 8.06 -18.73
C MET A 278 -17.37 9.59 -18.72
N PHE A 279 -17.52 10.22 -17.55
CA PHE A 279 -17.29 11.65 -17.38
C PHE A 279 -15.80 12.00 -17.39
N LEU A 280 -14.97 11.31 -16.59
CA LEU A 280 -13.55 11.61 -16.42
C LEU A 280 -12.73 11.39 -17.70
N VAL A 281 -13.09 10.41 -18.53
CA VAL A 281 -12.41 10.15 -19.81
C VAL A 281 -12.62 11.29 -20.82
N ARG A 282 -13.62 12.16 -20.62
CA ARG A 282 -13.87 13.34 -21.46
C ARG A 282 -13.04 14.55 -21.05
N LEU A 283 -12.46 14.55 -19.84
CA LEU A 283 -11.70 15.66 -19.31
C LEU A 283 -10.27 15.65 -19.86
N ASN A 284 -9.71 16.84 -20.08
CA ASN A 284 -8.29 16.98 -20.37
C ASN A 284 -7.45 16.84 -19.07
N LYS A 285 -6.12 16.89 -19.19
CA LYS A 285 -5.20 16.71 -18.04
C LYS A 285 -5.39 17.76 -16.96
N GLU A 286 -5.57 19.03 -17.32
CA GLU A 286 -5.72 20.13 -16.38
C GLU A 286 -7.07 20.05 -15.67
N GLU A 287 -8.14 19.81 -16.42
CA GLU A 287 -9.49 19.59 -15.89
C GLU A 287 -9.56 18.37 -14.95
N LEU A 288 -8.85 17.29 -15.27
CA LEU A 288 -8.80 16.10 -14.42
C LEU A 288 -8.09 16.38 -13.10
N ASP A 289 -6.98 17.13 -13.14
CA ASP A 289 -6.23 17.54 -11.94
C ASP A 289 -7.06 18.50 -11.07
N ASP A 290 -7.70 19.50 -11.68
CA ASP A 290 -8.57 20.44 -10.98
C ASP A 290 -9.79 19.76 -10.38
N PHE A 291 -10.47 18.88 -11.14
CA PHE A 291 -11.57 18.07 -10.63
C PHE A 291 -11.13 17.22 -9.45
N SER A 292 -9.95 16.58 -9.53
CA SER A 292 -9.46 15.71 -8.47
C SER A 292 -9.07 16.49 -7.20
N LYS A 293 -8.46 17.67 -7.34
CA LYS A 293 -8.17 18.57 -6.20
C LYS A 293 -9.43 19.10 -5.54
N LEU A 294 -10.43 19.50 -6.34
CA LEU A 294 -11.72 19.97 -5.83
C LEU A 294 -12.46 18.83 -5.12
N LEU A 295 -12.49 17.64 -5.73
CA LEU A 295 -13.13 16.46 -5.17
C LEU A 295 -12.47 16.05 -3.85
N SER A 296 -11.14 15.97 -3.81
CA SER A 296 -10.43 15.51 -2.62
C SER A 296 -10.46 16.55 -1.48
N ASN A 297 -9.88 17.73 -1.70
CA ASN A 297 -9.75 18.74 -0.64
C ASN A 297 -11.08 19.45 -0.34
N GLY A 298 -11.90 19.68 -1.36
CA GLY A 298 -13.20 20.32 -1.20
C GLY A 298 -14.17 19.47 -0.38
N ILE A 299 -14.19 18.14 -0.59
CA ILE A 299 -15.02 17.25 0.23
C ILE A 299 -14.58 17.24 1.70
N ILE A 300 -13.27 17.24 1.98
CA ILE A 300 -12.78 17.30 3.38
C ILE A 300 -13.27 18.58 4.06
N LEU A 301 -13.10 19.74 3.42
CA LEU A 301 -13.55 21.02 3.98
C LEU A 301 -15.07 21.06 4.18
N LEU A 302 -15.83 20.51 3.22
CA LEU A 302 -17.28 20.37 3.34
C LEU A 302 -17.66 19.48 4.52
N ILE A 303 -16.98 18.35 4.72
CA ILE A 303 -17.22 17.45 5.86
C ILE A 303 -16.95 18.18 7.18
N PHE A 304 -15.83 18.91 7.31
CA PHE A 304 -15.55 19.69 8.52
C PHE A 304 -16.61 20.75 8.78
N LEU A 305 -17.03 21.48 7.74
CA LEU A 305 -18.11 22.45 7.85
C LEU A 305 -19.41 21.81 8.34
N LEU A 306 -19.82 20.68 7.73
CA LEU A 306 -21.03 19.97 8.11
C LEU A 306 -20.97 19.43 9.55
N ILE A 307 -19.82 18.95 10.00
CA ILE A 307 -19.61 18.49 11.38
C ILE A 307 -19.76 19.66 12.36
N VAL A 308 -19.15 20.81 12.08
CA VAL A 308 -19.26 22.01 12.92
C VAL A 308 -20.69 22.53 12.94
N LEU A 309 -21.34 22.66 11.78
CA LEU A 309 -22.74 23.07 11.68
C LEU A 309 -23.66 22.12 12.45
N GLY A 310 -23.44 20.81 12.34
CA GLY A 310 -24.15 19.79 13.12
C GLY A 310 -23.93 19.96 14.63
N GLY A 311 -22.70 20.28 15.04
CA GLY A 311 -22.36 20.56 16.42
C GLY A 311 -23.07 21.81 16.97
N ILE A 312 -23.10 22.90 16.19
CA ILE A 312 -23.82 24.13 16.51
C ILE A 312 -25.33 23.84 16.63
N TYR A 313 -25.90 23.16 15.65
CA TYR A 313 -27.33 22.81 15.62
C TYR A 313 -27.74 21.97 16.84
N LYS A 314 -26.89 21.02 17.25
CA LYS A 314 -27.11 20.17 18.43
C LYS A 314 -26.69 20.81 19.74
N LYS A 315 -26.16 22.04 19.72
CA LYS A 315 -25.72 22.81 20.90
C LYS A 315 -24.70 22.05 21.76
N ILE A 316 -23.78 21.30 21.13
CA ILE A 316 -22.69 20.63 21.84
C ILE A 316 -21.50 21.56 22.01
N ASN A 317 -20.70 21.39 23.08
CA ASN A 317 -19.42 22.10 23.20
C ASN A 317 -18.41 21.52 22.20
N ILE A 318 -18.25 22.20 21.07
CA ILE A 318 -17.45 21.75 19.93
C ILE A 318 -15.98 21.63 20.29
N PHE A 319 -15.43 22.60 21.04
CA PHE A 319 -14.01 22.60 21.38
C PHE A 319 -13.69 21.47 22.37
N ASP A 320 -14.52 21.28 23.40
CA ASP A 320 -14.30 20.18 24.36
C ASP A 320 -14.42 18.81 23.67
N ALA A 321 -15.41 18.63 22.80
CA ALA A 321 -15.56 17.44 21.99
C ALA A 321 -14.33 17.20 21.10
N PHE A 322 -13.84 18.25 20.43
CA PHE A 322 -12.64 18.16 19.62
C PHE A 322 -11.43 17.72 20.45
N ILE A 323 -11.20 18.34 21.61
CA ILE A 323 -10.05 18.03 22.48
C ILE A 323 -10.13 16.60 23.03
N GLU A 324 -11.32 16.10 23.36
CA GLU A 324 -11.51 14.72 23.78
C GLU A 324 -11.12 13.73 22.69
N GLY A 325 -11.64 13.90 21.47
CA GLY A 325 -11.27 13.06 20.33
C GLY A 325 -9.79 13.19 19.94
N ALA A 326 -9.25 14.40 19.99
CA ALA A 326 -7.84 14.69 19.73
C ALA A 326 -6.90 13.89 20.66
N LYS A 327 -7.23 13.81 21.95
CA LYS A 327 -6.47 13.00 22.92
C LYS A 327 -6.50 11.51 22.57
N GLU A 328 -7.66 10.97 22.19
CA GLU A 328 -7.77 9.57 21.73
C GLU A 328 -6.84 9.32 20.53
N GLY A 329 -6.88 10.21 19.52
CA GLY A 329 -6.03 10.10 18.33
C GLY A 329 -4.53 10.09 18.67
N PHE A 330 -4.10 10.93 19.60
CA PHE A 330 -2.72 10.94 20.09
C PHE A 330 -2.32 9.60 20.74
N TYR A 331 -3.15 9.08 21.65
CA TYR A 331 -2.87 7.81 22.34
C TYR A 331 -2.82 6.62 21.37
N THR A 332 -3.73 6.59 20.39
CA THR A 332 -3.75 5.54 19.37
C THR A 332 -2.45 5.54 18.55
N CYS A 333 -1.93 6.72 18.16
CA CYS A 333 -0.61 6.81 17.49
C CYS A 333 0.53 6.20 18.32
N VAL A 334 0.62 6.56 19.61
CA VAL A 334 1.66 6.05 20.50
C VAL A 334 1.57 4.52 20.62
N LYS A 335 0.35 3.98 20.73
CA LYS A 335 0.09 2.55 20.83
C LYS A 335 0.51 1.77 19.58
N ILE A 336 0.48 2.38 18.40
CA ILE A 336 0.82 1.74 17.13
C ILE A 336 2.35 1.62 16.93
N ILE A 337 3.16 2.51 17.53
CA ILE A 337 4.63 2.56 17.32
C ILE A 337 5.30 1.18 17.40
N PRO A 338 5.11 0.36 18.47
CA PRO A 338 5.82 -0.90 18.59
C PRO A 338 5.45 -1.90 17.48
N TYR A 339 4.20 -1.89 17.02
CA TYR A 339 3.72 -2.76 15.95
C TYR A 339 4.33 -2.37 14.60
N LEU A 340 4.41 -1.07 14.32
CA LEU A 340 5.04 -0.56 13.10
C LEU A 340 6.54 -0.81 13.07
N VAL A 341 7.25 -0.53 14.16
CA VAL A 341 8.69 -0.84 14.28
C VAL A 341 8.92 -2.33 14.04
N GLY A 342 8.15 -3.20 14.69
CA GLY A 342 8.29 -4.65 14.55
C GLY A 342 8.15 -5.15 13.11
N ILE A 343 7.08 -4.74 12.41
CA ILE A 343 6.83 -5.22 11.05
C ILE A 343 7.80 -4.61 10.03
N LEU A 344 8.12 -3.31 10.15
CA LEU A 344 9.00 -2.62 9.20
C LEU A 344 10.44 -3.14 9.29
N ILE A 345 10.92 -3.52 10.48
CA ILE A 345 12.23 -4.18 10.65
C ILE A 345 12.28 -5.51 9.91
N ALA A 346 11.26 -6.36 10.05
CA ALA A 346 11.21 -7.65 9.36
C ALA A 346 11.20 -7.47 7.82
N ILE A 347 10.48 -6.46 7.34
CA ILE A 347 10.44 -6.11 5.91
C ILE A 347 11.79 -5.57 5.43
N SER A 348 12.44 -4.70 6.21
CA SER A 348 13.79 -4.19 5.90
C SER A 348 14.80 -5.33 5.77
N LEU A 349 14.78 -6.31 6.67
CA LEU A 349 15.64 -7.50 6.60
C LEU A 349 15.40 -8.31 5.31
N LEU A 350 14.15 -8.54 4.92
CA LEU A 350 13.83 -9.23 3.66
C LEU A 350 14.34 -8.46 2.44
N ARG A 351 14.17 -7.13 2.43
CA ARG A 351 14.56 -6.28 1.29
C ARG A 351 16.08 -6.18 1.14
N THR A 352 16.80 -6.05 2.26
CA THR A 352 18.26 -5.89 2.29
C THR A 352 19.03 -7.19 2.12
N SER A 353 18.46 -8.34 2.52
CA SER A 353 19.05 -9.66 2.23
C SER A 353 18.96 -10.05 0.75
N GLY A 354 18.08 -9.40 -0.01
CA GLY A 354 17.87 -9.64 -1.43
C GLY A 354 17.12 -10.94 -1.72
N VAL A 355 16.18 -11.30 -0.84
CA VAL A 355 15.16 -12.32 -1.11
C VAL A 355 14.35 -11.96 -2.36
N PHE A 356 13.97 -10.70 -2.50
CA PHE A 356 13.17 -10.25 -3.65
C PHE A 356 13.89 -10.46 -4.98
N ASP A 357 15.22 -10.33 -5.03
CA ASP A 357 15.98 -10.58 -6.25
C ASP A 357 15.83 -12.04 -6.69
N ILE A 358 15.94 -12.98 -5.75
CA ILE A 358 15.76 -14.42 -6.01
C ILE A 358 14.34 -14.71 -6.53
N ILE A 359 13.33 -14.05 -5.95
CA ILE A 359 11.94 -14.21 -6.39
C ILE A 359 11.76 -13.66 -7.81
N ILE A 360 12.28 -12.46 -8.10
CA ILE A 360 12.19 -11.81 -9.41
C ILE A 360 12.90 -12.65 -10.48
N ASP A 361 14.13 -13.10 -10.21
CA ASP A 361 14.91 -13.92 -11.13
C ASP A 361 14.26 -15.29 -11.38
N GLY A 362 13.70 -15.90 -10.33
CA GLY A 362 12.90 -17.13 -10.45
C GLY A 362 11.67 -16.94 -11.33
N MET A 363 10.96 -15.82 -11.20
CA MET A 363 9.83 -15.48 -12.07
C MET A 363 10.27 -15.25 -13.52
N LYS A 364 11.41 -14.59 -13.76
CA LYS A 364 11.98 -14.43 -15.11
C LYS A 364 12.28 -15.79 -15.75
N TYR A 365 12.89 -16.69 -15.00
CA TYR A 365 13.20 -18.04 -15.45
C TYR A 365 11.93 -18.82 -15.84
N LEU A 366 10.90 -18.80 -14.99
CA LEU A 366 9.64 -19.49 -15.26
C LEU A 366 8.86 -18.90 -16.44
N ALA A 367 8.87 -17.57 -16.59
CA ALA A 367 8.21 -16.90 -17.70
C ALA A 367 8.91 -17.23 -19.04
N ASN A 368 10.25 -17.23 -19.05
CA ASN A 368 11.04 -17.66 -20.22
C ASN A 368 10.76 -19.12 -20.60
N LEU A 369 10.64 -20.02 -19.62
CA LEU A 369 10.32 -21.43 -19.87
C LEU A 369 8.93 -21.62 -20.49
N SER A 370 7.99 -20.73 -20.18
CA SER A 370 6.61 -20.80 -20.65
C SER A 370 6.37 -20.07 -21.98
N HIS A 371 7.42 -19.52 -22.60
CA HIS A 371 7.34 -18.66 -23.81
C HIS A 371 6.34 -17.50 -23.68
N LEU A 372 6.10 -17.04 -22.45
CA LEU A 372 5.26 -15.87 -22.19
C LEU A 372 6.09 -14.60 -22.47
N ASP A 373 5.39 -13.55 -22.87
CA ASP A 373 5.97 -12.21 -22.88
C ASP A 373 6.49 -11.87 -21.48
N THR A 374 7.79 -11.55 -21.35
CA THR A 374 8.43 -11.33 -20.06
C THR A 374 8.45 -9.87 -19.62
N ARG A 375 7.90 -8.94 -20.41
CA ARG A 375 7.87 -7.50 -20.10
C ARG A 375 7.19 -7.22 -18.75
N PHE A 376 6.21 -8.03 -18.34
CA PHE A 376 5.56 -7.84 -17.04
C PHE A 376 6.49 -8.09 -15.85
N VAL A 377 7.50 -8.94 -16.02
CA VAL A 377 8.38 -9.36 -14.93
C VAL A 377 9.19 -8.20 -14.38
N ASP A 378 9.54 -7.23 -15.23
CA ASP A 378 10.24 -6.01 -14.83
C ASP A 378 9.36 -5.02 -14.04
N GLY A 379 8.02 -5.18 -14.09
CA GLY A 379 7.06 -4.43 -13.26
C GLY A 379 6.73 -5.10 -11.92
N LEU A 380 7.00 -6.40 -11.77
CA LEU A 380 6.69 -7.18 -10.56
C LEU A 380 7.37 -6.75 -9.26
N PRO A 381 8.57 -6.11 -9.26
CA PRO A 381 9.13 -5.59 -8.01
C PRO A 381 8.15 -4.68 -7.26
N THR A 382 7.35 -3.88 -7.99
CA THR A 382 6.31 -3.04 -7.39
C THR A 382 5.23 -3.89 -6.72
N ALA A 383 4.73 -4.92 -7.41
CA ALA A 383 3.71 -5.84 -6.89
C ALA A 383 4.16 -6.57 -5.62
N LEU A 384 5.41 -7.05 -5.58
CA LEU A 384 5.95 -7.81 -4.45
C LEU A 384 6.11 -6.95 -3.20
N ILE A 385 6.52 -5.69 -3.39
CA ILE A 385 6.74 -4.76 -2.26
C ILE A 385 5.42 -4.16 -1.79
N LYS A 386 4.41 -4.03 -2.65
CA LYS A 386 3.17 -3.32 -2.34
C LYS A 386 2.44 -3.82 -1.07
N PRO A 387 2.22 -5.13 -0.85
CA PRO A 387 1.62 -5.63 0.39
C PRO A 387 2.43 -5.31 1.66
N LEU A 388 3.75 -5.09 1.51
CA LEU A 388 4.68 -4.86 2.61
C LEU A 388 4.86 -3.37 2.90
N SER A 389 5.00 -2.54 1.86
CA SER A 389 5.33 -1.12 1.99
C SER A 389 4.89 -0.31 0.77
N GLY A 390 4.03 0.68 0.99
CA GLY A 390 3.50 1.54 -0.06
C GLY A 390 4.56 2.51 -0.59
N SER A 391 5.42 3.04 0.29
CA SER A 391 6.56 3.89 -0.07
C SER A 391 7.67 3.09 -0.74
N GLY A 392 7.93 1.86 -0.29
CA GLY A 392 8.86 0.94 -0.94
C GLY A 392 8.42 0.59 -2.36
N ALA A 393 7.14 0.27 -2.55
CA ALA A 393 6.57 -0.04 -3.86
C ALA A 393 6.59 1.17 -4.80
N ARG A 394 6.32 2.37 -4.27
CA ARG A 394 6.46 3.61 -5.03
C ARG A 394 7.90 3.84 -5.48
N GLY A 395 8.88 3.53 -4.63
CA GLY A 395 10.30 3.57 -5.01
C GLY A 395 10.61 2.62 -6.16
N MET A 396 10.10 1.38 -6.12
CA MET A 396 10.24 0.42 -7.21
C MET A 396 9.57 0.89 -8.50
N MET A 397 8.38 1.48 -8.40
CA MET A 397 7.68 2.06 -9.55
C MET A 397 8.50 3.18 -10.21
N VAL A 398 9.08 4.09 -9.42
CA VAL A 398 9.95 5.16 -9.93
C VAL A 398 11.20 4.58 -10.59
N ASP A 399 11.83 3.57 -9.99
CA ASP A 399 13.00 2.89 -10.55
C ASP A 399 12.70 2.22 -11.91
N THR A 400 11.54 1.55 -12.02
CA THR A 400 11.05 1.01 -13.29
C THR A 400 10.86 2.12 -14.33
N MET A 401 10.27 3.26 -13.96
CA MET A 401 10.08 4.38 -14.88
C MET A 401 11.40 5.08 -15.26
N GLN A 402 12.39 5.12 -14.37
CA GLN A 402 13.73 5.64 -14.67
C GLN A 402 14.47 4.73 -15.65
N THR A 403 14.31 3.42 -15.49
CA THR A 403 14.99 2.42 -16.31
C THR A 403 14.40 2.30 -17.72
N PHE A 404 13.06 2.20 -17.81
CA PHE A 404 12.38 1.92 -19.09
C PHE A 404 11.67 3.14 -19.69
N GLY A 405 11.51 4.22 -18.93
CA GLY A 405 10.69 5.38 -19.28
C GLY A 405 9.27 5.28 -18.72
N PRO A 406 8.63 6.42 -18.38
CA PRO A 406 7.30 6.42 -17.74
C PRO A 406 6.17 5.94 -18.66
N ASP A 407 6.35 6.09 -19.98
CA ASP A 407 5.39 5.65 -21.01
C ASP A 407 5.78 4.30 -21.63
N SER A 408 6.70 3.56 -21.02
CA SER A 408 6.94 2.16 -21.38
C SER A 408 5.85 1.26 -20.83
N PHE A 409 5.75 0.04 -21.38
CA PHE A 409 4.87 -0.99 -20.84
C PHE A 409 5.16 -1.24 -19.34
N GLN A 410 6.42 -1.38 -18.97
CA GLN A 410 6.90 -1.60 -17.61
C GLN A 410 6.54 -0.43 -16.68
N GLY A 411 6.73 0.81 -17.17
CA GLY A 411 6.39 2.03 -16.44
C GLY A 411 4.89 2.17 -16.19
N ARG A 412 4.05 1.79 -17.16
CA ARG A 412 2.59 1.77 -16.99
C ARG A 412 2.13 0.63 -16.08
N LEU A 413 2.66 -0.57 -16.25
CA LEU A 413 2.32 -1.72 -15.39
C LEU A 413 2.69 -1.44 -13.93
N SER A 414 3.89 -0.95 -13.66
CA SER A 414 4.32 -0.59 -12.29
C SER A 414 3.43 0.49 -11.68
N ALA A 415 2.98 1.49 -12.47
CA ALA A 415 1.99 2.48 -12.04
C ALA A 415 0.64 1.84 -11.67
N ILE A 416 0.15 0.88 -12.48
CA ILE A 416 -1.10 0.18 -12.19
C ILE A 416 -0.98 -0.66 -10.92
N LEU A 417 0.12 -1.40 -10.76
CA LEU A 417 0.40 -2.20 -9.58
C LEU A 417 0.53 -1.35 -8.31
N GLN A 418 1.12 -0.16 -8.41
CA GLN A 418 1.19 0.77 -7.28
C GLN A 418 -0.19 1.25 -6.85
N GLY A 419 -1.12 1.39 -7.80
CA GLY A 419 -2.47 1.90 -7.58
C GLY A 419 -3.52 0.84 -7.28
N SER A 420 -3.23 -0.46 -7.37
CA SER A 420 -4.24 -1.52 -7.40
C SER A 420 -4.70 -2.06 -6.04
N SER A 421 -3.94 -1.86 -4.97
CA SER A 421 -4.32 -2.21 -3.60
C SER A 421 -3.65 -1.32 -2.56
N ASP A 422 -3.86 -1.56 -1.27
CA ASP A 422 -3.13 -0.95 -0.16
C ASP A 422 -2.12 -1.95 0.46
N THR A 423 -1.49 -1.55 1.54
CA THR A 423 -0.37 -2.21 2.20
C THR A 423 -0.85 -3.22 3.23
N THR A 424 -1.07 -4.48 2.82
CA THR A 424 -1.58 -5.56 3.69
C THR A 424 -0.92 -5.64 5.07
N PHE A 425 0.40 -5.72 5.16
CA PHE A 425 1.08 -5.92 6.45
C PHE A 425 1.08 -4.68 7.32
N TYR A 426 1.18 -3.49 6.71
CA TYR A 426 1.09 -2.22 7.41
C TYR A 426 -0.32 -1.99 7.96
N VAL A 427 -1.35 -2.17 7.13
CA VAL A 427 -2.77 -2.08 7.53
C VAL A 427 -3.06 -3.03 8.70
N ILE A 428 -2.60 -4.28 8.62
CA ILE A 428 -2.75 -5.23 9.72
C ILE A 428 -2.04 -4.73 10.99
N ALA A 429 -0.78 -4.29 10.89
CA ALA A 429 0.00 -3.84 12.05
C ALA A 429 -0.62 -2.61 12.73
N VAL A 430 -1.04 -1.62 11.95
CA VAL A 430 -1.67 -0.39 12.43
C VAL A 430 -3.03 -0.68 13.05
N TYR A 431 -3.90 -1.37 12.34
CA TYR A 431 -5.29 -1.53 12.77
C TYR A 431 -5.42 -2.54 13.90
N PHE A 432 -4.80 -3.72 13.80
CA PHE A 432 -4.81 -4.65 14.93
C PHE A 432 -3.95 -4.18 16.09
N GLY A 433 -2.89 -3.41 15.85
CA GLY A 433 -2.09 -2.77 16.90
C GLY A 433 -2.92 -1.80 17.74
N ALA A 434 -3.71 -0.95 17.09
CA ALA A 434 -4.60 0.01 17.76
C ALA A 434 -5.59 -0.66 18.73
N VAL A 435 -6.08 -1.86 18.40
CA VAL A 435 -7.02 -2.63 19.25
C VAL A 435 -6.39 -3.83 19.98
N SER A 436 -5.07 -3.96 19.93
CA SER A 436 -4.29 -5.01 20.60
C SER A 436 -4.65 -6.46 20.22
N ILE A 437 -5.09 -6.71 19.00
CA ILE A 437 -5.39 -8.06 18.50
C ILE A 437 -4.09 -8.84 18.26
N ARG A 438 -4.02 -10.09 18.76
CA ARG A 438 -2.84 -10.98 18.67
C ARG A 438 -3.04 -12.16 17.74
N ASP A 439 -4.28 -12.64 17.61
CA ASP A 439 -4.67 -13.68 16.66
C ASP A 439 -5.43 -13.08 15.48
N THR A 440 -4.73 -12.94 14.35
CA THR A 440 -5.28 -12.43 13.09
C THR A 440 -6.10 -13.47 12.33
N ARG A 441 -6.25 -14.70 12.84
CA ARG A 441 -6.97 -15.79 12.16
C ARG A 441 -6.52 -15.95 10.70
N TYR A 442 -7.45 -15.79 9.74
CA TYR A 442 -7.20 -15.93 8.31
C TYR A 442 -7.05 -14.59 7.57
N THR A 443 -6.98 -13.46 8.29
CA THR A 443 -6.92 -12.11 7.69
C THR A 443 -5.77 -11.95 6.70
N VAL A 444 -4.55 -12.31 7.10
CA VAL A 444 -3.35 -12.17 6.25
C VAL A 444 -3.53 -12.95 4.94
N GLY A 445 -3.97 -14.21 5.03
CA GLY A 445 -4.15 -15.05 3.85
C GLY A 445 -5.24 -14.52 2.92
N ALA A 446 -6.36 -14.03 3.48
CA ALA A 446 -7.43 -13.44 2.68
C ALA A 446 -6.98 -12.17 1.95
N MET A 447 -6.24 -11.29 2.63
CA MET A 447 -5.72 -10.06 2.03
C MET A 447 -4.67 -10.34 0.96
N LEU A 448 -3.72 -11.25 1.20
CA LEU A 448 -2.72 -11.63 0.19
C LEU A 448 -3.34 -12.30 -1.04
N LEU A 449 -4.43 -13.07 -0.87
CA LEU A 449 -5.15 -13.64 -2.01
C LEU A 449 -5.88 -12.55 -2.81
N ALA A 450 -6.46 -11.55 -2.15
CA ALA A 450 -7.06 -10.40 -2.82
C ALA A 450 -6.00 -9.55 -3.55
N ASP A 451 -4.85 -9.31 -2.92
CA ASP A 451 -3.70 -8.66 -3.54
C ASP A 451 -3.24 -9.43 -4.80
N LEU A 452 -3.15 -10.76 -4.72
CA LEU A 452 -2.79 -11.59 -5.87
C LEU A 452 -3.77 -11.42 -7.03
N VAL A 453 -5.09 -11.37 -6.77
CA VAL A 453 -6.07 -11.07 -7.81
C VAL A 453 -5.84 -9.68 -8.40
N GLY A 454 -5.61 -8.67 -7.56
CA GLY A 454 -5.27 -7.32 -8.00
C GLY A 454 -4.02 -7.26 -8.90
N VAL A 455 -2.97 -8.01 -8.55
CA VAL A 455 -1.74 -8.13 -9.35
C VAL A 455 -2.02 -8.80 -10.70
N ILE A 456 -2.73 -9.93 -10.71
CA ILE A 456 -3.08 -10.64 -11.96
C ILE A 456 -3.93 -9.74 -12.86
N THR A 457 -4.96 -9.09 -12.31
CA THR A 457 -5.79 -8.15 -13.05
C THR A 457 -4.97 -6.98 -13.60
N SER A 458 -4.04 -6.43 -12.82
CA SER A 458 -3.16 -5.34 -13.28
C SER A 458 -2.29 -5.75 -14.47
N ILE A 459 -1.74 -6.97 -14.45
CA ILE A 459 -0.93 -7.51 -15.55
C ILE A 459 -1.80 -7.69 -16.81
N LEU A 460 -2.97 -8.30 -16.67
CA LEU A 460 -3.89 -8.50 -17.80
C LEU A 460 -4.34 -7.17 -18.41
N LEU A 461 -4.68 -6.19 -17.59
CA LEU A 461 -5.06 -4.86 -18.05
C LEU A 461 -3.90 -4.13 -18.71
N ALA A 462 -2.67 -4.25 -18.19
CA ALA A 462 -1.50 -3.65 -18.83
C ALA A 462 -1.28 -4.22 -20.24
N TYR A 463 -1.40 -5.54 -20.44
CA TYR A 463 -1.35 -6.15 -21.77
C TYR A 463 -2.52 -5.74 -22.65
N MET A 464 -3.73 -5.64 -22.11
CA MET A 464 -4.91 -5.28 -22.89
C MET A 464 -4.87 -3.82 -23.38
N PHE A 465 -4.36 -2.90 -22.57
CA PHE A 465 -4.34 -1.46 -22.90
C PHE A 465 -3.03 -1.00 -23.56
N PHE A 466 -1.90 -1.66 -23.29
CA PHE A 466 -0.56 -1.18 -23.68
C PHE A 466 0.35 -2.29 -24.25
N GLY A 467 -0.15 -3.51 -24.39
CA GLY A 467 0.60 -4.70 -24.80
C GLY A 467 1.01 -4.70 -26.25
#